data_AF-A0A7L3PYF0-F1
#
_entry.id   AF-A0A7L3PYF0-F1
#
_cell.length_a   1.000
_cell.length_b   1.000
_cell.length_c   1.000
_cell.angle_alpha   90.00
_cell.angle_beta   90.00
_cell.angle_gamma   90.00
#
_symmetry.space_group_name_H-M   'P 1'
#
loop_
_entity.id
_entity.type
_entity.pdbx_description
1 polymer ?
#
loop_
_entity_poly.entity_id
_entity_poly.type
_entity_poly.pdbx_seq_one_letter_code
_entity_poly.pdbx_strand_id
1 'polypeptide(L)'
;GSSLGAPPAVPGAAAEPPRVQPPARGEDFYCVKWISWKGERTPVITQSENGPCPLLAIINILLLQWKASRASSGCSQVKLPPQKEVITAEELMAHLGNCILATQPRDTSEGLQLNFQQNISDTMTVLPKLSTGLDVNVRFTGVSDFEYTPECIVFDLLNIPLYHGWLVDPQSPEQVQAVGKLSYNQLVEKIITCKQASDSSLVSEGLVAEQFLESTASQLTFHGLCELTARAREGELGVFFRNNHFSTMIKHKGHLYLLVTDQGFLQEEGVVWESLHSVDGDSCFCDTEFHLSHALGKAGGTAAPPDHRLQQSQVDQDYMVALSLQQGQDPPSVLSDLELARQLQHEEYQQHHPHPQPGPSQPLPAQVGGRVGGERRQRQKPDLDCTLL
;
A
#
# COMPACT_ATOMS: atom_id res chain seq x y z
N GLY A 1 70.80 26.32 -31.41
CA GLY A 1 69.34 26.12 -31.44
C GLY A 1 69.04 24.83 -32.19
N SER A 2 67.93 24.15 -31.95
CA SER A 2 66.81 24.55 -31.10
C SER A 2 66.15 23.35 -30.42
N SER A 3 65.65 23.56 -29.22
CA SER A 3 64.90 22.59 -28.43
C SER A 3 63.46 22.45 -28.92
N LEU A 4 62.96 21.22 -29.04
CA LEU A 4 61.52 20.93 -29.08
C LEU A 4 61.16 20.18 -27.79
N GLY A 5 60.39 20.83 -26.92
CA GLY A 5 59.94 20.26 -25.66
C GLY A 5 58.67 19.43 -25.83
N ALA A 6 58.56 18.35 -25.05
CA ALA A 6 57.32 17.59 -24.92
C ALA A 6 56.29 18.34 -24.04
N PRO A 7 54.98 18.19 -24.28
CA PRO A 7 53.94 18.73 -23.40
C PRO A 7 53.86 17.93 -22.08
N PRO A 8 53.43 18.54 -20.97
CA PRO A 8 53.37 17.90 -19.65
C PRO A 8 52.18 16.94 -19.51
N ALA A 9 52.35 15.90 -18.70
CA ALA A 9 51.27 14.98 -18.33
C ALA A 9 50.33 15.61 -17.27
N VAL A 10 49.03 15.38 -17.41
CA VAL A 10 48.00 15.80 -16.45
C VAL A 10 47.84 14.71 -15.36
N PRO A 11 47.78 15.03 -14.05
CA PRO A 11 47.67 14.02 -13.00
C PRO A 11 46.28 13.35 -12.96
N GLY A 12 46.26 12.10 -12.49
CA GLY A 12 45.10 11.20 -12.56
C GLY A 12 43.81 11.73 -11.93
N ALA A 13 42.71 11.47 -12.64
CA ALA A 13 41.37 11.51 -12.06
C ALA A 13 41.22 10.41 -11.00
N ALA A 14 40.64 10.75 -9.85
CA ALA A 14 40.28 9.77 -8.84
C ALA A 14 39.18 8.84 -9.36
N ALA A 15 39.26 7.55 -9.04
CA ALA A 15 38.23 6.59 -9.42
C ALA A 15 36.92 6.87 -8.67
N GLU A 16 35.81 7.02 -9.41
CA GLU A 16 34.47 6.96 -8.81
C GLU A 16 34.25 5.60 -8.13
N PRO A 17 33.46 5.53 -7.04
CA PRO A 17 32.99 4.25 -6.51
C PRO A 17 32.15 3.52 -7.58
N PRO A 18 32.13 2.17 -7.58
CA PRO A 18 31.44 1.40 -8.60
C PRO A 18 29.93 1.68 -8.56
N ARG A 19 29.41 2.30 -9.62
CA ARG A 19 27.96 2.44 -9.80
C ARG A 19 27.36 1.05 -9.97
N VAL A 20 26.38 0.71 -9.12
CA VAL A 20 25.62 -0.54 -9.21
C VAL A 20 24.95 -0.60 -10.59
N GLN A 21 25.32 -1.58 -11.39
CA GLN A 21 24.61 -1.87 -12.64
C GLN A 21 23.32 -2.61 -12.27
N PRO A 22 22.13 -2.17 -12.72
CA PRO A 22 20.93 -2.96 -12.54
C PRO A 22 21.08 -4.28 -13.31
N PRO A 23 20.67 -5.43 -12.73
CA PRO A 23 20.76 -6.72 -13.40
C PRO A 23 19.86 -6.78 -14.65
N ALA A 24 20.11 -7.78 -15.50
CA ALA A 24 19.41 -7.93 -16.77
C ALA A 24 17.89 -8.15 -16.56
N ARG A 25 17.09 -7.64 -17.51
CA ARG A 25 15.63 -7.78 -17.50
C ARG A 25 15.20 -9.25 -17.43
N GLY A 26 14.61 -9.67 -16.32
CA GLY A 26 13.97 -10.99 -16.20
C GLY A 26 13.85 -11.56 -14.78
N GLU A 27 14.65 -11.09 -13.83
CA GLU A 27 14.66 -11.62 -12.45
C GLU A 27 14.04 -10.61 -11.46
N ASP A 28 13.12 -11.06 -10.62
CA ASP A 28 12.55 -10.26 -9.53
C ASP A 28 13.54 -10.14 -8.38
N PHE A 29 14.12 -8.95 -8.22
CA PHE A 29 15.12 -8.64 -7.21
C PHE A 29 14.62 -7.58 -6.21
N TYR A 30 15.06 -7.73 -4.96
CA TYR A 30 14.68 -6.87 -3.85
C TYR A 30 15.93 -6.31 -3.18
N CYS A 31 15.92 -5.02 -2.86
CA CYS A 31 17.01 -4.41 -2.11
C CYS A 31 16.96 -4.80 -0.63
N VAL A 32 18.15 -4.90 -0.02
CA VAL A 32 18.33 -5.24 1.39
C VAL A 32 18.75 -3.98 2.14
N LYS A 33 17.83 -3.42 2.92
CA LYS A 33 18.10 -2.34 3.88
C LYS A 33 18.71 -2.94 5.15
N TRP A 34 19.80 -2.37 5.65
CA TRP A 34 20.43 -2.82 6.90
C TRP A 34 20.13 -1.84 8.03
N ILE A 35 19.53 -2.33 9.11
CA ILE A 35 19.12 -1.52 10.26
C ILE A 35 19.80 -1.97 11.55
N SER A 36 19.87 -1.09 12.56
CA SER A 36 20.37 -1.41 13.91
C SER A 36 19.22 -1.89 14.80
N TRP A 37 18.87 -3.18 14.71
CA TRP A 37 17.76 -3.76 15.46
C TRP A 37 18.27 -4.42 16.75
N LYS A 38 17.80 -3.93 17.91
CA LYS A 38 18.19 -4.45 19.25
C LYS A 38 19.72 -4.54 19.45
N GLY A 39 20.45 -3.53 18.95
CA GLY A 39 21.91 -3.44 19.02
C GLY A 39 22.68 -4.29 18.00
N GLU A 40 21.99 -4.95 17.07
CA GLU A 40 22.58 -5.85 16.07
C GLU A 40 22.22 -5.42 14.65
N ARG A 41 23.22 -5.36 13.76
CA ARG A 41 23.01 -5.07 12.33
C ARG A 41 22.18 -6.19 11.70
N THR A 42 20.98 -5.85 11.26
CA THR A 42 19.92 -6.78 10.86
C THR A 42 19.37 -6.36 9.49
N PRO A 43 19.17 -7.29 8.54
CA PRO A 43 18.63 -6.94 7.24
C PRO A 43 17.09 -6.89 7.29
N VAL A 44 16.54 -5.99 6.48
CA VAL A 44 15.12 -5.85 6.12
C VAL A 44 15.05 -5.78 4.60
N ILE A 45 14.09 -6.47 4.02
CA ILE A 45 13.88 -6.54 2.57
C ILE A 45 12.88 -5.45 2.18
N THR A 46 13.24 -4.64 1.18
CA THR A 46 12.38 -3.58 0.64
C THR A 46 11.72 -4.01 -0.67
N GLN A 47 10.55 -3.46 -0.96
CA GLN A 47 9.77 -3.67 -2.18
C GLN A 47 9.66 -2.40 -3.03
N SER A 48 9.44 -2.61 -4.33
CA SER A 48 8.89 -1.64 -5.26
C SER A 48 7.34 -1.73 -5.30
N GLU A 49 6.68 -0.85 -6.05
CA GLU A 49 5.21 -0.71 -6.11
C GLU A 49 4.42 -2.00 -6.40
N ASN A 50 5.05 -3.02 -7.00
CA ASN A 50 4.40 -4.29 -7.37
C ASN A 50 5.08 -5.52 -6.73
N GLY A 51 5.79 -5.33 -5.60
CA GLY A 51 6.48 -6.42 -4.91
C GLY A 51 5.52 -7.42 -4.21
N PRO A 52 5.96 -8.66 -3.95
CA PRO A 52 5.17 -9.67 -3.25
C PRO A 52 5.13 -9.41 -1.75
N CYS A 53 4.34 -8.41 -1.34
CA CYS A 53 4.20 -8.01 0.05
C CYS A 53 3.88 -9.16 1.04
N PRO A 54 3.15 -10.26 0.71
CA PRO A 54 2.96 -11.35 1.66
C PRO A 54 4.28 -12.07 2.00
N LEU A 55 5.10 -12.34 0.99
CA LEU A 55 6.42 -12.97 1.16
C LEU A 55 7.37 -12.05 1.95
N LEU A 56 7.44 -10.76 1.60
CA LEU A 56 8.31 -9.82 2.31
C LEU A 56 7.87 -9.62 3.76
N ALA A 57 6.56 -9.53 4.04
CA ALA A 57 6.05 -9.37 5.41
C ALA A 57 6.46 -10.56 6.30
N ILE A 58 6.38 -11.79 5.78
CA ILE A 58 6.83 -12.99 6.49
C ILE A 58 8.36 -13.01 6.67
N ILE A 59 9.13 -12.79 5.60
CA ILE A 59 10.60 -12.85 5.67
C ILE A 59 11.14 -11.78 6.64
N ASN A 60 10.62 -10.55 6.60
CA ASN A 60 11.04 -9.49 7.50
C ASN A 60 10.77 -9.84 8.96
N ILE A 61 9.65 -10.52 9.26
CA ILE A 61 9.38 -11.04 10.61
C ILE A 61 10.44 -12.08 11.00
N LEU A 62 10.75 -13.06 10.15
CA LEU A 62 11.76 -14.09 10.43
C LEU A 62 13.16 -13.49 10.66
N LEU A 63 13.55 -12.48 9.87
CA LEU A 63 14.82 -11.76 10.03
C LEU A 63 14.89 -10.98 11.37
N LEU A 64 13.83 -10.26 11.73
CA LEU A 64 13.74 -9.49 12.97
C LEU A 64 13.61 -10.38 14.22
N GLN A 65 12.89 -11.51 14.11
CA GLN A 65 12.72 -12.50 15.17
C GLN A 65 14.03 -13.25 15.46
N TRP A 66 14.77 -13.67 14.42
CA TRP A 66 16.02 -14.41 14.60
C TRP A 66 17.03 -13.66 15.48
N LYS A 67 17.11 -12.33 15.33
CA LYS A 67 17.99 -11.47 16.14
C LYS A 67 17.41 -11.14 17.51
N ALA A 68 16.08 -11.04 17.64
CA ALA A 68 15.42 -10.83 18.93
C ALA A 68 15.54 -12.05 19.86
N SER A 69 15.49 -13.27 19.33
CA SER A 69 15.59 -14.52 20.09
C SER A 69 17.03 -15.06 20.13
N ARG A 70 17.90 -14.39 20.92
CA ARG A 70 19.18 -14.99 21.37
C ARG A 70 18.99 -15.97 22.54
N ALA A 71 17.75 -16.17 23.00
CA ALA A 71 17.38 -17.12 24.04
C ALA A 71 16.06 -17.84 23.65
N SER A 72 16.13 -19.18 23.58
CA SER A 72 14.99 -20.11 23.47
C SER A 72 14.00 -19.92 22.30
N SER A 73 14.32 -20.51 21.14
CA SER A 73 13.49 -21.53 20.45
C SER A 73 14.10 -21.90 19.09
N GLY A 74 13.99 -23.16 18.68
CA GLY A 74 14.68 -23.71 17.50
C GLY A 74 14.03 -23.37 16.14
N CYS A 75 13.84 -22.09 15.82
CA CYS A 75 13.46 -21.67 14.47
C CYS A 75 14.68 -21.65 13.54
N SER A 76 14.47 -22.01 12.27
CA SER A 76 15.54 -22.02 11.26
C SER A 76 16.09 -20.63 10.99
N GLN A 77 17.36 -20.58 10.65
CA GLN A 77 18.16 -19.37 10.69
C GLN A 77 18.24 -18.69 9.33
N VAL A 78 17.35 -17.73 9.05
CA VAL A 78 17.50 -16.82 7.90
C VAL A 78 18.66 -15.86 8.19
N LYS A 79 19.83 -16.16 7.61
CA LYS A 79 21.04 -15.33 7.67
C LYS A 79 21.42 -14.88 6.27
N LEU A 80 21.41 -13.57 6.04
CA LEU A 80 22.01 -12.97 4.85
C LEU A 80 23.49 -12.60 5.12
N PRO A 81 24.39 -12.75 4.13
CA PRO A 81 25.77 -12.28 4.24
C PRO A 81 25.82 -10.77 4.56
N PRO A 82 26.73 -10.26 5.41
CA PRO A 82 26.74 -8.86 5.84
C PRO A 82 26.85 -7.80 4.72
N GLN A 83 27.31 -8.20 3.53
CA GLN A 83 27.47 -7.36 2.33
C GLN A 83 26.42 -7.65 1.25
N LYS A 84 25.35 -8.40 1.58
CA LYS A 84 24.23 -8.66 0.66
C LYS A 84 23.37 -7.39 0.55
N GLU A 85 23.37 -6.79 -0.63
CA GLU A 85 22.59 -5.59 -0.98
C GLU A 85 21.32 -5.92 -1.77
N VAL A 86 21.29 -7.07 -2.44
CA VAL A 86 20.19 -7.52 -3.32
C VAL A 86 19.93 -9.00 -3.11
N ILE A 87 18.65 -9.39 -3.04
CA ILE A 87 18.15 -10.76 -2.89
C ILE A 87 17.09 -11.05 -3.97
N THR A 88 16.98 -12.30 -4.44
CA THR A 88 15.97 -12.69 -5.45
C THR A 88 14.75 -13.33 -4.80
N ALA A 89 13.62 -13.39 -5.51
CA ALA A 89 12.45 -14.15 -5.07
C ALA A 89 12.80 -15.61 -4.75
N GLU A 90 13.61 -16.28 -5.58
CA GLU A 90 14.04 -17.66 -5.36
C GLU A 90 14.84 -17.84 -4.05
N GLU A 91 15.76 -16.91 -3.74
CA GLU A 91 16.51 -16.93 -2.47
C GLU A 91 15.57 -16.76 -1.27
N LEU A 92 14.61 -15.84 -1.33
CA LEU A 92 13.59 -15.65 -0.28
C LEU A 92 12.75 -16.92 -0.07
N MET A 93 12.27 -17.52 -1.16
CA MET A 93 11.47 -18.75 -1.14
C MET A 93 12.25 -19.94 -0.58
N ALA A 94 13.53 -20.09 -0.93
CA ALA A 94 14.41 -21.12 -0.38
C ALA A 94 14.64 -20.92 1.13
N HIS A 95 14.83 -19.67 1.59
CA HIS A 95 14.92 -19.37 3.02
C HIS A 95 13.63 -19.69 3.76
N LEU A 96 12.46 -19.36 3.20
CA LEU A 96 11.16 -19.65 3.79
C LEU A 96 10.89 -21.16 3.88
N GLY A 97 11.15 -21.92 2.82
CA GLY A 97 11.01 -23.38 2.81
C GLY A 97 11.93 -24.06 3.84
N ASN A 98 13.16 -23.58 4.00
CA ASN A 98 14.09 -24.05 5.05
C ASN A 98 13.62 -23.68 6.48
N CYS A 99 12.77 -22.67 6.64
CA CYS A 99 12.14 -22.34 7.92
C CYS A 99 11.00 -23.31 8.24
N ILE A 100 10.09 -23.53 7.29
CA ILE A 100 8.96 -24.46 7.39
C ILE A 100 9.46 -25.88 7.68
N LEU A 101 10.46 -26.38 6.94
CA LEU A 101 10.99 -27.74 7.10
C LEU A 101 11.74 -27.98 8.43
N ALA A 102 12.20 -26.92 9.09
CA ALA A 102 12.86 -27.03 10.40
C ALA A 102 11.89 -26.80 11.57
N THR A 103 10.64 -26.40 11.31
CA THR A 103 9.61 -26.31 12.35
C THR A 103 9.35 -27.70 12.92
N GLN A 104 9.38 -27.83 14.25
CA GLN A 104 9.06 -29.08 14.93
C GLN A 104 7.60 -29.07 15.43
N PRO A 105 6.91 -30.24 15.43
CA PRO A 105 5.59 -30.34 16.02
C PRO A 105 5.65 -30.03 17.52
N ARG A 106 4.68 -29.24 18.01
CA ARG A 106 4.60 -28.86 19.43
C ARG A 106 4.25 -30.04 20.34
N ASP A 107 3.46 -30.97 19.82
CA ASP A 107 3.00 -32.16 20.52
C ASP A 107 3.42 -33.43 19.77
N THR A 108 3.82 -34.44 20.53
CA THR A 108 4.37 -35.70 20.01
C THR A 108 3.34 -36.81 19.83
N SER A 109 2.04 -36.54 19.90
CA SER A 109 1.00 -37.56 19.66
C SER A 109 0.85 -37.87 18.15
N GLU A 110 0.66 -39.15 17.80
CA GLU A 110 0.67 -39.62 16.41
C GLU A 110 -0.33 -38.88 15.50
N GLY A 111 -1.54 -38.61 15.99
CA GLY A 111 -2.57 -37.88 15.23
C GLY A 111 -2.20 -36.41 14.97
N LEU A 112 -1.54 -35.75 15.92
CA LEU A 112 -1.06 -34.36 15.74
C LEU A 112 0.18 -34.31 14.84
N GLN A 113 1.05 -35.32 14.89
CA GLN A 113 2.18 -35.44 13.95
C GLN A 113 1.71 -35.59 12.50
N LEU A 114 0.68 -36.42 12.25
CA LEU A 114 0.11 -36.59 10.91
C LEU A 114 -0.55 -35.30 10.39
N ASN A 115 -1.30 -34.58 11.24
CA ASN A 115 -1.84 -33.28 10.86
C ASN A 115 -0.72 -32.26 10.57
N PHE A 116 0.32 -32.19 11.43
CA PHE A 116 1.46 -31.31 11.21
C PHE A 116 2.22 -31.62 9.91
N GLN A 117 2.39 -32.90 9.56
CA GLN A 117 3.01 -33.32 8.30
C GLN A 117 2.16 -32.95 7.08
N GLN A 118 0.83 -33.08 7.17
CA GLN A 118 -0.08 -32.60 6.13
C GLN A 118 0.02 -31.08 5.98
N ASN A 119 0.02 -30.33 7.10
CA ASN A 119 0.14 -28.88 7.08
C ASN A 119 1.45 -28.42 6.41
N ILE A 120 2.59 -29.10 6.64
CA ILE A 120 3.85 -28.84 5.90
C ILE A 120 3.65 -29.07 4.40
N SER A 121 3.07 -30.20 4.00
CA SER A 121 2.84 -30.54 2.59
C SER A 121 1.96 -29.50 1.88
N ASP A 122 0.89 -29.07 2.54
CA ASP A 122 -0.03 -28.07 2.02
C ASP A 122 0.65 -26.70 1.94
N THR A 123 1.42 -26.31 2.96
CA THR A 123 2.24 -25.08 2.96
C THR A 123 3.17 -25.05 1.75
N MET A 124 3.92 -26.13 1.51
CA MET A 124 4.87 -26.21 0.38
C MET A 124 4.18 -26.13 -0.98
N THR A 125 2.88 -26.47 -1.05
CA THR A 125 2.06 -26.34 -2.27
C THR A 125 1.58 -24.91 -2.50
N VAL A 126 1.21 -24.18 -1.44
CA VAL A 126 0.77 -22.78 -1.54
C VAL A 126 1.91 -21.77 -1.59
N LEU A 127 3.12 -22.15 -1.16
CA LEU A 127 4.31 -21.29 -1.12
C LEU A 127 4.49 -20.37 -2.35
N PRO A 128 4.45 -20.86 -3.61
CA PRO A 128 4.63 -20.00 -4.80
C PRO A 128 3.60 -18.87 -4.94
N LYS A 129 2.42 -18.98 -4.31
CA LYS A 129 1.42 -17.90 -4.32
C LYS A 129 1.89 -16.68 -3.53
N LEU A 130 2.71 -16.86 -2.48
CA LEU A 130 3.25 -15.73 -1.70
C LEU A 130 4.06 -14.75 -2.55
N SER A 131 4.64 -15.21 -3.67
CA SER A 131 5.34 -14.38 -4.67
C SER A 131 4.45 -13.75 -5.74
N THR A 132 3.17 -14.14 -5.87
CA THR A 132 2.26 -13.62 -6.91
C THR A 132 1.02 -12.90 -6.38
N GLY A 133 0.66 -13.14 -5.11
CA GLY A 133 -0.54 -12.59 -4.47
C GLY A 133 -1.16 -13.61 -3.52
N LEU A 134 -1.61 -13.16 -2.35
CA LEU A 134 -2.21 -14.03 -1.33
C LEU A 134 -3.69 -13.69 -1.16
N ASP A 135 -4.56 -14.62 -1.54
CA ASP A 135 -6.00 -14.48 -1.37
C ASP A 135 -6.39 -14.64 0.10
N VAL A 136 -6.89 -13.57 0.69
CA VAL A 136 -7.45 -13.54 2.06
C VAL A 136 -8.88 -13.01 2.04
N ASN A 137 -9.75 -13.63 2.82
CA ASN A 137 -11.14 -13.21 2.94
C ASN A 137 -11.47 -12.91 4.41
N VAL A 138 -11.52 -11.62 4.76
CA VAL A 138 -11.74 -11.14 6.13
C VAL A 138 -13.20 -11.37 6.58
N ARG A 139 -13.41 -11.47 7.89
CA ARG A 139 -14.71 -11.33 8.56
C ARG A 139 -14.68 -10.11 9.46
N PHE A 140 -15.75 -9.34 9.46
CA PHE A 140 -15.78 -8.03 10.13
C PHE A 140 -15.99 -8.11 11.66
N THR A 141 -15.81 -9.30 12.26
CA THR A 141 -16.20 -9.63 13.65
C THR A 141 -15.06 -9.56 14.66
N GLY A 142 -13.80 -9.52 14.22
CA GLY A 142 -12.64 -9.56 15.09
C GLY A 142 -11.34 -9.43 14.28
N VAL A 143 -10.30 -8.87 14.89
CA VAL A 143 -9.05 -8.49 14.18
C VAL A 143 -8.19 -9.65 13.66
N SER A 144 -8.54 -10.89 13.96
CA SER A 144 -7.89 -12.11 13.46
C SER A 144 -8.88 -13.04 12.76
N ASP A 145 -10.09 -12.56 12.44
CA ASP A 145 -11.17 -13.40 11.95
C ASP A 145 -11.11 -13.48 10.43
N PHE A 146 -10.31 -14.39 9.89
CA PHE A 146 -10.28 -14.71 8.46
C PHE A 146 -11.12 -15.96 8.15
N GLU A 147 -11.57 -16.08 6.92
CA GLU A 147 -11.94 -17.40 6.38
C GLU A 147 -10.66 -18.22 6.18
N TYR A 148 -10.68 -19.47 6.64
CA TYR A 148 -9.51 -20.35 6.55
C TYR A 148 -9.29 -20.79 5.10
N THR A 149 -8.33 -20.16 4.43
CA THR A 149 -7.83 -20.55 3.12
C THR A 149 -6.55 -21.40 3.30
N PRO A 150 -6.24 -22.34 2.38
CA PRO A 150 -4.99 -23.08 2.38
C PRO A 150 -3.75 -22.18 2.47
N GLU A 151 -3.84 -20.98 1.91
CA GLU A 151 -2.85 -19.91 1.93
C GLU A 151 -2.49 -19.43 3.35
N CYS A 152 -3.47 -19.39 4.27
CA CYS A 152 -3.25 -18.90 5.64
C CYS A 152 -2.40 -19.85 6.50
N ILE A 153 -2.27 -21.12 6.13
CA ILE A 153 -1.58 -22.16 6.91
C ILE A 153 -0.10 -21.82 7.20
N VAL A 154 0.53 -21.01 6.34
CA VAL A 154 1.92 -20.56 6.50
C VAL A 154 2.11 -19.71 7.75
N PHE A 155 1.11 -18.89 8.11
CA PHE A 155 1.14 -18.04 9.29
C PHE A 155 1.04 -18.87 10.57
N ASP A 156 0.11 -19.83 10.60
CA ASP A 156 -0.07 -20.76 11.73
C ASP A 156 1.18 -21.62 11.97
N LEU A 157 1.76 -22.17 10.90
CA LEU A 157 2.94 -23.03 10.97
C LEU A 157 4.17 -22.27 11.49
N LEU A 158 4.38 -21.03 11.01
CA LEU A 158 5.47 -20.16 11.46
C LEU A 158 5.19 -19.47 12.81
N ASN A 159 3.99 -19.63 13.38
CA ASN A 159 3.53 -18.89 14.56
C ASN A 159 3.64 -17.37 14.39
N ILE A 160 3.20 -16.88 13.24
CA ILE A 160 3.12 -15.46 12.93
C ILE A 160 1.63 -15.09 12.96
N PRO A 161 1.16 -14.23 13.86
CA PRO A 161 -0.24 -13.83 13.86
C PRO A 161 -0.56 -12.96 12.63
N LEU A 162 -1.65 -13.29 11.96
CA LEU A 162 -2.24 -12.48 10.89
C LEU A 162 -3.37 -11.60 11.47
N TYR A 163 -3.37 -10.33 11.10
CA TYR A 163 -4.31 -9.33 11.59
C TYR A 163 -4.92 -8.49 10.45
N HIS A 164 -6.11 -7.94 10.68
CA HIS A 164 -6.70 -6.83 9.92
C HIS A 164 -7.45 -5.89 10.87
N GLY A 165 -7.76 -4.67 10.40
CA GLY A 165 -8.51 -3.66 11.17
C GLY A 165 -9.88 -3.31 10.58
N TRP A 166 -10.35 -4.11 9.63
CA TRP A 166 -11.65 -3.94 8.97
C TRP A 166 -12.76 -4.64 9.77
N LEU A 167 -13.30 -3.96 10.78
CA LEU A 167 -14.34 -4.46 11.67
C LEU A 167 -15.59 -3.60 11.57
N VAL A 168 -16.77 -4.19 11.80
CA VAL A 168 -18.00 -3.42 11.98
C VAL A 168 -18.00 -2.77 13.38
N ASP A 169 -18.48 -1.53 13.50
CA ASP A 169 -18.55 -0.84 14.79
C ASP A 169 -19.78 -1.32 15.59
N PRO A 170 -19.62 -1.86 16.82
CA PRO A 170 -20.73 -2.22 17.70
C PRO A 170 -21.68 -1.06 18.05
N GLN A 171 -21.25 0.20 17.88
CA GLN A 171 -22.10 1.38 18.06
C GLN A 171 -23.14 1.57 16.94
N SER A 172 -22.95 0.90 15.80
CA SER A 172 -23.83 0.94 14.62
C SER A 172 -24.65 -0.35 14.50
N PRO A 173 -25.73 -0.55 15.29
CA PRO A 173 -26.46 -1.82 15.33
C PRO A 173 -27.06 -2.23 13.99
N GLU A 174 -27.42 -1.26 13.14
CA GLU A 174 -27.91 -1.49 11.78
C GLU A 174 -26.82 -2.13 10.90
N GLN A 175 -25.58 -1.65 10.97
CA GLN A 175 -24.43 -2.25 10.28
C GLN A 175 -24.09 -3.62 10.85
N VAL A 176 -24.09 -3.79 12.17
CA VAL A 176 -23.85 -5.09 12.83
C VAL A 176 -24.87 -6.13 12.39
N GLN A 177 -26.15 -5.75 12.27
CA GLN A 177 -27.20 -6.62 11.76
C GLN A 177 -27.00 -6.96 10.27
N ALA A 178 -26.76 -5.94 9.43
CA ALA A 178 -26.61 -6.11 7.98
C ALA A 178 -25.37 -6.93 7.60
N VAL A 179 -24.25 -6.74 8.30
CA VAL A 179 -22.98 -7.47 8.07
C VAL A 179 -22.98 -8.83 8.75
N GLY A 180 -23.46 -8.91 9.99
CA GLY A 180 -23.56 -10.16 10.75
C GLY A 180 -22.20 -10.83 10.99
N LYS A 181 -22.05 -12.08 10.52
CA LYS A 181 -20.83 -12.90 10.64
C LYS A 181 -20.23 -13.28 9.28
N LEU A 182 -20.66 -12.60 8.23
CA LEU A 182 -20.27 -12.87 6.85
C LEU A 182 -18.80 -12.51 6.63
N SER A 183 -18.11 -13.27 5.80
CA SER A 183 -16.84 -12.84 5.21
C SER A 183 -17.09 -11.82 4.09
N TYR A 184 -16.06 -11.09 3.66
CA TYR A 184 -16.17 -10.07 2.60
C TYR A 184 -16.86 -10.62 1.34
N ASN A 185 -16.44 -11.78 0.83
CA ASN A 185 -17.07 -12.42 -0.34
C ASN A 185 -18.57 -12.68 -0.11
N GLN A 186 -18.93 -13.24 1.06
CA GLN A 186 -20.31 -13.54 1.43
C GLN A 186 -21.16 -12.27 1.59
N LEU A 187 -20.57 -11.16 2.03
CA LEU A 187 -21.25 -9.88 2.16
C LEU A 187 -21.53 -9.25 0.79
N VAL A 188 -20.58 -9.32 -0.16
CA VAL A 188 -20.77 -8.85 -1.54
C VAL A 188 -21.88 -9.65 -2.24
N GLU A 189 -21.89 -10.98 -2.12
CA GLU A 189 -22.97 -11.84 -2.63
C GLU A 189 -24.34 -11.49 -2.01
N LYS A 190 -24.37 -11.23 -0.70
CA LYS A 190 -25.58 -10.76 -0.01
C LYS A 190 -26.06 -9.41 -0.55
N ILE A 191 -25.18 -8.43 -0.75
CA ILE A 191 -25.55 -7.10 -1.30
C ILE A 191 -26.20 -7.25 -2.67
N ILE A 192 -25.62 -8.05 -3.57
CA ILE A 192 -26.18 -8.32 -4.90
C ILE A 192 -27.57 -8.96 -4.78
N THR A 193 -27.73 -9.95 -3.91
CA THR A 193 -28.99 -10.65 -3.67
C THR A 193 -30.06 -9.71 -3.11
N CYS A 194 -29.71 -8.88 -2.13
CA CYS A 194 -30.58 -7.88 -1.50
C CYS A 194 -31.05 -6.82 -2.51
N LYS A 195 -30.18 -6.35 -3.41
CA LYS A 195 -30.54 -5.41 -4.48
C LYS A 195 -31.55 -5.96 -5.50
N GLN A 196 -31.60 -7.28 -5.66
CA GLN A 196 -32.52 -7.96 -6.57
C GLN A 196 -33.82 -8.42 -5.87
N ALA A 197 -33.92 -8.27 -4.54
CA ALA A 197 -35.08 -8.69 -3.77
C ALA A 197 -36.26 -7.73 -3.95
N SER A 198 -37.48 -8.28 -3.98
CA SER A 198 -38.72 -7.50 -3.96
C SER A 198 -39.13 -7.03 -2.55
N ASP A 199 -38.46 -7.52 -1.51
CA ASP A 199 -38.72 -7.16 -0.11
C ASP A 199 -37.93 -5.91 0.27
N SER A 200 -38.65 -4.84 0.61
CA SER A 200 -38.07 -3.56 1.01
C SER A 200 -37.16 -3.66 2.25
N SER A 201 -37.34 -4.66 3.12
CA SER A 201 -36.48 -4.88 4.28
C SER A 201 -35.11 -5.41 3.86
N LEU A 202 -35.08 -6.41 2.98
CA LEU A 202 -33.84 -6.96 2.41
C LEU A 202 -33.10 -5.92 1.57
N VAL A 203 -33.81 -5.11 0.78
CA VAL A 203 -33.21 -3.99 0.03
C VAL A 203 -32.54 -3.00 0.99
N SER A 204 -33.21 -2.61 2.09
CA SER A 204 -32.63 -1.72 3.10
C SER A 204 -31.40 -2.32 3.78
N GLU A 205 -31.43 -3.61 4.10
CA GLU A 205 -30.28 -4.32 4.70
C GLU A 205 -29.08 -4.37 3.74
N GLY A 206 -29.32 -4.60 2.44
CA GLY A 206 -28.30 -4.56 1.40
C GLY A 206 -27.68 -3.16 1.23
N LEU A 207 -28.48 -2.10 1.31
CA LEU A 207 -27.98 -0.72 1.25
C LEU A 207 -27.10 -0.35 2.45
N VAL A 208 -27.45 -0.80 3.67
CA VAL A 208 -26.61 -0.58 4.87
C VAL A 208 -25.29 -1.36 4.77
N ALA A 209 -25.33 -2.59 4.25
CA ALA A 209 -24.12 -3.39 4.00
C ALA A 209 -23.21 -2.77 2.93
N GLU A 210 -23.79 -2.23 1.86
CA GLU A 210 -23.04 -1.50 0.82
C GLU A 210 -22.43 -0.21 1.38
N GLN A 211 -23.20 0.62 2.08
CA GLN A 211 -22.71 1.84 2.71
C GLN A 211 -21.57 1.57 3.71
N PHE A 212 -21.62 0.44 4.43
CA PHE A 212 -20.49 0.01 5.27
C PHE A 212 -19.23 -0.23 4.44
N LEU A 213 -19.30 -0.99 3.34
CA LEU A 213 -18.13 -1.24 2.47
C LEU A 213 -17.60 0.06 1.83
N GLU A 214 -18.48 0.95 1.35
CA GLU A 214 -18.10 2.23 0.76
C GLU A 214 -17.41 3.16 1.78
N SER A 215 -18.01 3.33 2.97
CA SER A 215 -17.47 4.21 4.02
C SER A 215 -16.21 3.66 4.69
N THR A 216 -15.91 2.37 4.54
CA THR A 216 -14.73 1.71 5.13
C THR A 216 -13.77 1.15 4.07
N ALA A 217 -13.83 1.66 2.83
CA ALA A 217 -13.04 1.20 1.69
C ALA A 217 -11.51 1.22 1.91
N SER A 218 -11.00 1.99 2.88
CA SER A 218 -9.59 1.99 3.32
C SER A 218 -9.16 0.73 4.10
N GLN A 219 -10.10 -0.21 4.31
CA GLN A 219 -9.97 -1.49 5.01
C GLN A 219 -9.45 -1.36 6.46
N LEU A 220 -9.65 -0.19 7.08
CA LEU A 220 -9.31 0.06 8.48
C LEU A 220 -10.38 0.96 9.10
N THR A 221 -10.89 0.54 10.25
CA THR A 221 -11.92 1.26 11.01
C THR A 221 -11.37 1.72 12.36
N PHE A 222 -11.95 2.76 12.95
CA PHE A 222 -11.52 3.24 14.27
C PHE A 222 -11.73 2.15 15.34
N HIS A 223 -12.88 1.47 15.32
CA HIS A 223 -13.16 0.31 16.18
C HIS A 223 -12.09 -0.79 16.01
N GLY A 224 -11.81 -1.20 14.76
CA GLY A 224 -10.81 -2.22 14.46
C GLY A 224 -9.39 -1.80 14.87
N LEU A 225 -9.02 -0.52 14.76
CA LEU A 225 -7.73 -0.01 15.23
C LEU A 225 -7.61 -0.06 16.75
N CYS A 226 -8.67 0.31 17.48
CA CYS A 226 -8.73 0.18 18.94
C CYS A 226 -8.64 -1.28 19.38
N GLU A 227 -9.39 -2.18 18.73
CA GLU A 227 -9.38 -3.60 19.05
C GLU A 227 -8.03 -4.26 18.71
N LEU A 228 -7.40 -3.87 17.60
CA LEU A 228 -6.07 -4.35 17.20
C LEU A 228 -5.02 -3.92 18.22
N THR A 229 -5.08 -2.66 18.65
CA THR A 229 -4.21 -2.11 19.71
C THR A 229 -4.42 -2.85 21.03
N ALA A 230 -5.64 -3.27 21.36
CA ALA A 230 -5.95 -4.04 22.56
C ALA A 230 -5.48 -5.52 22.47
N ARG A 231 -5.73 -6.21 21.36
CA ARG A 231 -5.44 -7.65 21.19
C ARG A 231 -3.97 -7.96 20.86
N ALA A 232 -3.27 -7.11 20.11
CA ALA A 232 -1.88 -7.35 19.75
C ALA A 232 -0.98 -7.39 21.01
N ARG A 233 -0.07 -8.37 21.08
CA ARG A 233 0.83 -8.52 22.24
C ARG A 233 2.01 -7.56 22.15
N GLU A 234 2.42 -7.02 23.29
CA GLU A 234 3.54 -6.09 23.40
C GLU A 234 4.85 -6.75 22.95
N GLY A 235 5.56 -6.14 22.00
CA GLY A 235 6.79 -6.67 21.40
C GLY A 235 6.61 -7.84 20.42
N GLU A 236 5.38 -8.26 20.10
CA GLU A 236 5.10 -9.31 19.12
C GLU A 236 5.14 -8.77 17.69
N LEU A 237 5.80 -9.52 16.81
CA LEU A 237 5.82 -9.31 15.37
C LEU A 237 4.71 -10.12 14.71
N GLY A 238 3.84 -9.47 13.94
CA GLY A 238 2.75 -10.09 13.18
C GLY A 238 2.65 -9.50 11.77
N VAL A 239 1.77 -10.07 10.95
CA VAL A 239 1.42 -9.51 9.63
C VAL A 239 0.09 -8.79 9.73
N PHE A 240 0.02 -7.58 9.18
CA PHE A 240 -1.18 -6.76 9.12
C PHE A 240 -1.63 -6.59 7.67
N PHE A 241 -2.87 -6.98 7.38
CA PHE A 241 -3.53 -6.83 6.09
C PHE A 241 -4.40 -5.57 6.07
N ARG A 242 -4.15 -4.69 5.09
CA ARG A 242 -4.93 -3.47 4.84
C ARG A 242 -4.77 -3.04 3.39
N ASN A 243 -5.86 -2.63 2.74
CA ASN A 243 -5.88 -2.09 1.38
C ASN A 243 -5.16 -3.00 0.37
N ASN A 244 -5.47 -4.30 0.42
CA ASN A 244 -4.85 -5.37 -0.39
C ASN A 244 -3.32 -5.51 -0.21
N HIS A 245 -2.75 -4.93 0.85
CA HIS A 245 -1.33 -4.95 1.16
C HIS A 245 -1.06 -5.68 2.49
N PHE A 246 0.09 -6.36 2.58
CA PHE A 246 0.56 -7.06 3.78
C PHE A 246 1.81 -6.36 4.34
N SER A 247 1.71 -5.84 5.56
CA SER A 247 2.80 -5.15 6.26
C SER A 247 3.26 -5.94 7.48
N THR A 248 4.58 -5.97 7.74
CA THR A 248 5.09 -6.42 9.05
C THR A 248 4.69 -5.40 10.12
N MET A 249 3.99 -5.84 11.16
CA MET A 249 3.52 -5.01 12.27
C MET A 249 4.20 -5.41 13.59
N ILE A 250 4.47 -4.43 14.45
CA ILE A 250 4.85 -4.64 15.85
C ILE A 250 4.08 -3.69 16.77
N LYS A 251 3.83 -4.12 18.01
CA LYS A 251 3.36 -3.25 19.09
C LYS A 251 4.51 -2.87 20.02
N HIS A 252 4.69 -1.58 20.28
CA HIS A 252 5.69 -1.08 21.22
C HIS A 252 5.13 0.06 22.08
N LYS A 253 5.30 -0.04 23.40
CA LYS A 253 4.78 0.86 24.44
C LYS A 253 3.27 1.13 24.29
N GLY A 254 2.51 0.11 23.88
CA GLY A 254 1.07 0.23 23.64
C GLY A 254 0.67 0.85 22.28
N HIS A 255 1.62 1.30 21.45
CA HIS A 255 1.36 1.83 20.12
C HIS A 255 1.68 0.79 19.03
N LEU A 256 0.95 0.84 17.91
CA LEU A 256 1.18 -0.03 16.74
C LEU A 256 2.09 0.65 15.73
N TYR A 257 2.96 -0.14 15.11
CA TYR A 257 3.90 0.30 14.09
C TYR A 257 3.96 -0.68 12.93
N LEU A 258 4.08 -0.18 11.70
CA LEU A 258 4.31 -0.94 10.48
C LEU A 258 5.75 -0.74 10.02
N LEU A 259 6.38 -1.80 9.50
CA LEU A 259 7.75 -1.74 8.99
C LEU A 259 7.76 -1.01 7.65
N VAL A 260 8.61 0.01 7.51
CA VAL A 260 8.77 0.75 6.25
C VAL A 260 9.58 -0.12 5.28
N THR A 261 8.87 -0.75 4.34
CA THR A 261 9.45 -1.62 3.30
C THR A 261 9.57 -0.93 1.94
N ASP A 262 9.09 0.29 1.76
CA ASP A 262 9.20 1.01 0.48
C ASP A 262 10.67 1.33 0.14
N GLN A 263 11.08 0.98 -1.07
CA GLN A 263 12.46 1.13 -1.56
C GLN A 263 12.93 2.60 -1.68
N GLY A 264 12.01 3.58 -1.75
CA GLY A 264 12.32 5.00 -1.67
C GLY A 264 13.03 5.40 -0.36
N PHE A 265 12.76 4.69 0.74
CA PHE A 265 13.43 4.88 2.03
C PHE A 265 14.68 4.00 2.22
N LEU A 266 15.20 3.35 1.18
CA LEU A 266 16.34 2.42 1.29
C LEU A 266 17.59 3.06 1.95
N GLN A 267 17.87 4.33 1.63
CA GLN A 267 19.03 5.07 2.15
C GLN A 267 18.76 5.80 3.48
N GLU A 268 17.48 5.89 3.91
CA GLU A 268 17.08 6.64 5.09
C GLU A 268 17.21 5.79 6.35
N GLU A 269 18.42 5.70 6.92
CA GLU A 269 18.69 4.88 8.13
C GLU A 269 17.77 5.22 9.31
N GLY A 270 17.37 6.49 9.44
CA GLY A 270 16.48 6.98 10.49
C GLY A 270 15.00 6.63 10.30
N VAL A 271 14.58 6.06 9.17
CA VAL A 271 13.19 5.70 8.86
C VAL A 271 13.05 4.19 8.78
N VAL A 272 12.47 3.56 9.81
CA VAL A 272 12.32 2.09 9.89
C VAL A 272 10.89 1.68 10.20
N TRP A 273 10.21 2.42 11.08
CA TRP A 273 8.83 2.14 11.47
C TRP A 273 7.93 3.32 11.11
N GLU A 274 6.69 3.04 10.75
CA GLU A 274 5.61 4.00 10.54
C GLU A 274 4.53 3.77 11.61
N SER A 275 4.09 4.81 12.31
CA SER A 275 3.09 4.67 13.38
C SER A 275 1.68 4.46 12.83
N LEU A 276 0.99 3.40 13.28
CA LEU A 276 -0.40 3.13 12.95
C LEU A 276 -1.33 3.63 14.08
N HIS A 277 -1.70 4.91 14.03
CA HIS A 277 -2.60 5.54 15.02
C HIS A 277 -3.82 6.28 14.41
N SER A 278 -3.91 6.37 13.08
CA SER A 278 -5.05 6.99 12.38
C SER A 278 -5.57 6.07 11.27
N VAL A 279 -6.84 6.23 10.92
CA VAL A 279 -7.45 5.59 9.75
C VAL A 279 -7.16 6.38 8.47
N ASP A 280 -6.96 7.69 8.56
CA ASP A 280 -6.90 8.62 7.43
C ASP A 280 -5.53 8.68 6.74
N GLY A 281 -4.52 7.99 7.28
CA GLY A 281 -3.16 7.98 6.73
C GLY A 281 -2.20 8.97 7.41
N ASP A 282 -2.67 9.78 8.36
CA ASP A 282 -1.79 10.55 9.24
C ASP A 282 -0.90 9.60 10.06
N SER A 283 0.39 9.58 9.73
CA SER A 283 1.40 8.73 10.35
C SER A 283 2.69 9.49 10.63
N CYS A 284 3.52 8.93 11.52
CA CYS A 284 4.84 9.43 11.86
C CYS A 284 5.89 8.34 11.60
N PHE A 285 6.97 8.69 10.92
CA PHE A 285 8.13 7.83 10.80
C PHE A 285 8.95 7.80 12.10
N CYS A 286 9.51 6.64 12.41
CA CYS A 286 10.34 6.38 13.57
C CYS A 286 11.59 5.55 13.23
N ASP A 287 12.63 5.72 14.04
CA ASP A 287 13.87 4.93 13.98
C ASP A 287 13.69 3.50 14.56
N THR A 288 14.79 2.73 14.63
CA THR A 288 14.76 1.34 15.15
C THR A 288 14.42 1.22 16.64
N GLU A 289 14.50 2.29 17.41
CA GLU A 289 14.15 2.36 18.83
C GLU A 289 12.76 3.00 19.08
N PHE A 290 12.03 3.27 17.99
CA PHE A 290 10.71 3.90 17.96
C PHE A 290 10.72 5.37 18.43
N HIS A 291 11.82 6.08 18.23
CA HIS A 291 11.87 7.54 18.35
C HIS A 291 11.47 8.19 17.03
N LEU A 292 10.77 9.32 17.09
CA LEU A 292 10.32 10.06 15.91
C LEU A 292 11.50 10.47 15.02
N SER A 293 11.46 10.05 13.76
CA SER A 293 12.42 10.48 12.75
C SER A 293 12.20 11.97 12.47
N HIS A 294 13.19 12.82 12.77
CA HIS A 294 13.13 14.21 12.34
C HIS A 294 13.06 14.27 10.81
N ALA A 295 12.01 14.89 10.28
CA ALA A 295 11.83 15.09 8.85
C ALA A 295 13.08 15.72 8.21
N LEU A 296 13.41 15.30 6.99
CA LEU A 296 14.55 15.77 6.19
C LEU A 296 14.52 17.30 6.04
N GLY A 297 15.19 17.98 6.96
CA GLY A 297 15.12 19.42 7.15
C GLY A 297 16.31 19.93 7.97
N LYS A 298 17.50 19.87 7.36
CA LYS A 298 18.85 20.18 7.90
C LYS A 298 19.58 19.03 8.61
N ALA A 299 20.14 18.10 7.82
CA ALA A 299 21.40 17.47 8.17
C ALA A 299 22.54 18.33 7.58
N GLY A 300 23.31 19.03 8.42
CA GLY A 300 24.39 19.90 7.93
C GLY A 300 24.87 20.97 8.92
N GLY A 301 25.33 20.57 10.11
CA GLY A 301 25.95 21.51 11.05
C GLY A 301 26.11 20.94 12.46
N THR A 302 27.35 20.92 12.96
CA THR A 302 27.69 20.58 14.34
C THR A 302 27.01 21.48 15.37
N ALA A 303 26.57 20.88 16.48
CA ALA A 303 25.97 21.46 17.69
C ALA A 303 26.08 22.99 17.91
N ALA A 304 24.92 23.65 17.97
CA ALA A 304 24.70 24.96 18.61
C ALA A 304 23.24 25.03 19.12
N PRO A 305 22.93 25.80 20.20
CA PRO A 305 21.56 25.93 20.72
C PRO A 305 20.66 26.75 19.77
N PRO A 306 19.32 26.64 19.88
CA PRO A 306 18.40 27.25 18.92
C PRO A 306 18.43 28.79 18.95
N ASP A 307 18.78 29.38 17.80
CA ASP A 307 18.92 30.82 17.64
C ASP A 307 17.54 31.50 17.50
N HIS A 308 17.05 32.07 18.60
CA HIS A 308 15.74 32.72 18.72
C HIS A 308 15.52 33.90 17.75
N ARG A 309 16.58 34.35 17.06
CA ARG A 309 16.56 35.46 16.10
C ARG A 309 16.03 35.09 14.72
N LEU A 310 16.16 33.84 14.28
CA LEU A 310 15.68 33.43 12.95
C LEU A 310 14.15 33.42 12.89
N GLN A 311 13.51 32.91 13.94
CA GLN A 311 12.05 32.89 14.03
C GLN A 311 11.47 34.30 14.20
N GLN A 312 12.17 35.18 14.93
CA GLN A 312 11.77 36.59 15.05
C GLN A 312 11.91 37.33 13.70
N SER A 313 12.94 37.05 12.91
CA SER A 313 13.10 37.63 11.58
C SER A 313 12.03 37.17 10.58
N GLN A 314 11.48 35.96 10.72
CA GLN A 314 10.36 35.48 9.90
C GLN A 314 9.04 36.15 10.31
N VAL A 315 8.78 36.23 11.62
CA VAL A 315 7.60 36.91 12.18
C VAL A 315 7.58 38.40 11.82
N ASP A 316 8.72 39.11 11.88
CA ASP A 316 8.83 40.51 11.46
C ASP A 316 8.57 40.68 9.95
N GLN A 317 8.95 39.70 9.12
CA GLN A 317 8.77 39.73 7.67
C GLN A 317 7.29 39.52 7.28
N ASP A 318 6.63 38.53 7.89
CA ASP A 318 5.19 38.29 7.69
C ASP A 318 4.33 39.46 8.21
N TYR A 319 4.70 40.05 9.35
CA TYR A 319 4.05 41.25 9.89
C TYR A 319 4.17 42.47 8.95
N MET A 320 5.32 42.63 8.29
CA MET A 320 5.56 43.71 7.33
C MET A 320 4.75 43.54 6.04
N VAL A 321 4.56 42.30 5.57
CA VAL A 321 3.67 41.98 4.44
C VAL A 321 2.21 42.21 4.80
N ALA A 322 1.77 41.78 5.99
CA ALA A 322 0.40 42.00 6.46
C ALA A 322 0.04 43.49 6.58
N LEU A 323 0.96 44.33 7.10
CA LEU A 323 0.78 45.79 7.15
C LEU A 323 0.69 46.43 5.76
N SER A 324 1.47 45.93 4.80
CA SER A 324 1.48 46.43 3.41
C SER A 324 0.17 46.12 2.67
N LEU A 325 -0.48 44.98 2.96
CA LEU A 325 -1.81 44.65 2.44
C LEU A 325 -2.93 45.46 3.10
N GLN A 326 -2.70 46.02 4.29
CA GLN A 326 -3.72 46.75 5.06
C GLN A 326 -3.69 48.27 4.81
N GLN A 327 -2.57 48.83 4.35
CA GLN A 327 -2.43 50.22 3.93
C GLN A 327 -2.29 50.31 2.40
N GLY A 328 -3.43 50.31 1.70
CA GLY A 328 -3.46 50.35 0.23
C GLY A 328 -2.67 51.52 -0.35
N GLN A 329 -1.54 51.20 -1.00
CA GLN A 329 -0.77 52.09 -1.85
C GLN A 329 -0.33 51.31 -3.09
N ASP A 330 -0.85 51.69 -4.26
CA ASP A 330 -0.52 51.07 -5.54
C ASP A 330 0.93 51.38 -5.97
N PRO A 331 1.76 50.36 -6.30
CA PRO A 331 2.88 50.52 -7.21
C PRO A 331 2.40 50.41 -8.67
N PRO A 332 2.91 51.23 -9.61
CA PRO A 332 2.42 51.23 -10.98
C PRO A 332 2.94 50.03 -11.80
N SER A 333 2.15 49.61 -12.79
CA SER A 333 2.53 48.68 -13.87
C SER A 333 2.59 47.19 -13.53
N VAL A 334 1.55 46.66 -12.88
CA VAL A 334 1.05 45.30 -13.16
C VAL A 334 -0.45 45.44 -13.45
N LEU A 335 -0.97 44.78 -14.50
CA LEU A 335 -2.42 44.70 -14.70
C LEU A 335 -3.03 44.05 -13.46
N SER A 336 -4.13 44.60 -12.93
CA SER A 336 -4.78 44.00 -11.78
C SER A 336 -5.22 42.57 -12.14
N ASP A 337 -5.08 41.60 -11.23
CA ASP A 337 -5.54 40.21 -11.46
C ASP A 337 -7.01 40.17 -11.89
N LEU A 338 -7.82 41.13 -11.42
CA LEU A 338 -9.21 41.33 -11.82
C LEU A 338 -9.36 41.69 -13.31
N GLU A 339 -8.48 42.55 -13.84
CA GLU A 339 -8.48 42.97 -15.24
C GLU A 339 -7.99 41.83 -16.15
N LEU A 340 -6.93 41.12 -15.74
CA LEU A 340 -6.41 39.95 -16.45
C LEU A 340 -7.46 38.83 -16.52
N ALA A 341 -8.14 38.54 -15.40
CA ALA A 341 -9.24 37.57 -15.36
C ALA A 341 -10.40 38.00 -16.28
N ARG A 342 -10.74 39.29 -16.33
CA ARG A 342 -11.77 39.82 -17.25
C ARG A 342 -11.38 39.71 -18.71
N GLN A 343 -10.10 39.84 -19.03
CA GLN A 343 -9.57 39.74 -20.39
C GLN A 343 -9.60 38.29 -20.89
N LEU A 344 -9.11 37.34 -20.08
CA LEU A 344 -9.19 35.90 -20.38
C LEU A 344 -10.62 35.42 -20.57
N GLN A 345 -11.55 35.86 -19.70
CA GLN A 345 -12.98 35.54 -19.83
C GLN A 345 -13.61 36.12 -21.11
N HIS A 346 -13.07 37.22 -21.64
CA HIS A 346 -13.52 37.80 -22.92
C HIS A 346 -12.98 37.03 -24.13
N GLU A 347 -11.74 36.55 -24.07
CA GLU A 347 -11.14 35.71 -25.11
C GLU A 347 -11.85 34.34 -25.21
N GLU A 348 -12.17 33.72 -24.07
CA GLU A 348 -12.92 32.46 -24.02
C GLU A 348 -14.34 32.60 -24.60
N TYR A 349 -15.00 33.74 -24.36
CA TYR A 349 -16.29 34.09 -24.96
C TYR A 349 -16.22 34.28 -26.48
N GLN A 350 -15.10 34.80 -27.00
CA GLN A 350 -14.91 34.96 -28.45
C GLN A 350 -14.61 33.64 -29.15
N GLN A 351 -13.94 32.69 -28.50
CA GLN A 351 -13.69 31.36 -29.08
C GLN A 351 -14.96 30.48 -29.17
N HIS A 352 -15.99 30.74 -28.36
CA HIS A 352 -17.20 29.92 -28.28
C HIS A 352 -18.39 30.38 -29.14
N HIS A 353 -18.20 31.32 -30.08
CA HIS A 353 -19.25 31.65 -31.06
C HIS A 353 -19.16 30.78 -32.34
N PRO A 354 -20.08 29.82 -32.55
CA PRO A 354 -20.15 29.08 -33.81
C PRO A 354 -20.56 30.01 -34.96
N HIS A 355 -19.85 29.87 -36.08
CA HIS A 355 -20.09 30.65 -37.30
C HIS A 355 -21.47 30.26 -37.91
N PRO A 356 -22.35 31.23 -38.26
CA PRO A 356 -23.66 30.91 -38.82
C PRO A 356 -23.56 30.37 -40.25
N GLN A 357 -24.18 29.23 -40.52
CA GLN A 357 -24.30 28.69 -41.88
C GLN A 357 -25.34 29.48 -42.71
N PRO A 358 -25.04 29.81 -43.98
CA PRO A 358 -26.06 30.17 -44.95
C PRO A 358 -26.69 28.90 -45.55
N GLY A 359 -27.98 28.69 -45.35
CA GLY A 359 -28.71 27.57 -45.97
C GLY A 359 -29.22 27.90 -47.38
N PRO A 360 -29.60 26.88 -48.16
CA PRO A 360 -30.57 27.04 -49.25
C PRO A 360 -31.83 26.18 -49.04
N SER A 361 -32.99 26.88 -49.06
CA SER A 361 -34.30 26.49 -49.61
C SER A 361 -34.83 25.05 -49.51
N GLN A 362 -36.04 24.93 -48.94
CA GLN A 362 -36.94 23.76 -48.93
C GLN A 362 -37.24 23.16 -50.32
N PRO A 363 -37.69 21.89 -50.37
CA PRO A 363 -39.07 21.65 -50.83
C PRO A 363 -39.94 20.81 -49.87
N LEU A 364 -41.26 20.92 -50.08
CA LEU A 364 -42.33 20.22 -49.36
C LEU A 364 -42.41 18.72 -49.67
N PRO A 365 -42.92 17.87 -48.75
CA PRO A 365 -43.52 16.58 -49.09
C PRO A 365 -45.06 16.66 -49.17
N ALA A 366 -45.63 16.13 -50.25
CA ALA A 366 -47.08 15.94 -50.42
C ALA A 366 -47.53 14.54 -49.95
N GLN A 367 -48.82 14.38 -49.65
CA GLN A 367 -49.44 13.09 -49.28
C GLN A 367 -49.75 12.20 -50.52
N VAL A 368 -49.25 10.95 -50.57
CA VAL A 368 -49.80 9.72 -51.24
C VAL A 368 -49.13 8.48 -50.58
N GLY A 369 -49.73 7.29 -50.39
CA GLY A 369 -51.14 6.88 -50.52
C GLY A 369 -51.38 5.39 -50.87
N GLY A 370 -51.17 4.44 -49.94
CA GLY A 370 -51.44 2.99 -50.10
C GLY A 370 -50.20 2.13 -50.40
N ARG A 371 -50.21 0.79 -50.41
CA ARG A 371 -51.08 -0.28 -49.85
C ARG A 371 -50.45 -1.64 -50.30
N VAL A 372 -50.33 -2.60 -49.38
CA VAL A 372 -50.39 -4.08 -49.61
C VAL A 372 -49.26 -4.81 -50.39
N GLY A 373 -48.58 -5.73 -49.68
CA GLY A 373 -48.52 -7.16 -50.06
C GLY A 373 -47.25 -7.74 -50.72
N GLY A 374 -46.82 -8.94 -50.28
CA GLY A 374 -45.87 -9.80 -51.01
C GLY A 374 -44.96 -10.68 -50.14
N GLU A 375 -45.23 -12.00 -50.08
CA GLU A 375 -44.30 -12.98 -49.46
C GLU A 375 -43.11 -13.32 -50.39
N ARG A 376 -41.93 -13.69 -49.82
CA ARG A 376 -41.32 -15.06 -49.83
C ARG A 376 -39.77 -15.12 -49.81
N ARG A 377 -39.29 -16.02 -48.93
CA ARG A 377 -38.12 -16.92 -49.01
C ARG A 377 -36.66 -16.42 -48.88
N GLN A 378 -36.10 -16.78 -47.73
CA GLN A 378 -34.88 -17.62 -47.54
C GLN A 378 -33.51 -17.16 -48.06
N ARG A 379 -32.58 -16.92 -47.12
CA ARG A 379 -31.21 -17.46 -47.18
C ARG A 379 -30.63 -17.72 -45.78
N GLN A 380 -29.60 -18.57 -45.73
CA GLN A 380 -29.20 -19.44 -44.61
C GLN A 380 -28.48 -18.78 -43.41
N LYS A 381 -28.50 -19.54 -42.30
CA LYS A 381 -27.71 -19.54 -41.04
C LYS A 381 -26.16 -19.34 -41.21
N PRO A 382 -25.33 -19.16 -40.14
CA PRO A 382 -25.55 -19.57 -38.73
C PRO A 382 -25.15 -18.54 -37.63
N ASP A 383 -25.27 -19.04 -36.41
CA ASP A 383 -24.98 -18.48 -35.08
C ASP A 383 -23.50 -18.08 -34.86
N LEU A 384 -23.25 -17.20 -33.87
CA LEU A 384 -22.09 -17.29 -32.97
C LEU A 384 -22.30 -16.43 -31.70
N ASP A 385 -22.29 -17.10 -30.54
CA ASP A 385 -22.05 -16.47 -29.24
C ASP A 385 -20.68 -15.79 -29.21
N CYS A 386 -20.56 -14.71 -28.42
CA CYS A 386 -19.49 -14.58 -27.43
C CYS A 386 -19.79 -13.47 -26.43
N THR A 387 -20.32 -13.89 -25.29
CA THR A 387 -19.77 -13.67 -23.94
C THR A 387 -18.78 -12.52 -23.72
N LEU A 388 -19.09 -11.77 -22.68
CA LEU A 388 -18.19 -10.90 -21.92
C LEU A 388 -16.83 -11.56 -21.59
N LEU A 389 -15.78 -10.74 -21.66
CA LEU A 389 -14.67 -10.71 -20.70
C LEU A 389 -14.49 -9.25 -20.28
#